data_AF-A0A2J6HUK2-F1
#
_entry.id   AF-A0A2J6HUK2-F1
#
_cell.length_a   1.000
_cell.length_b   1.000
_cell.length_c   1.000
_cell.angle_alpha   90.00
_cell.angle_beta   90.00
_cell.angle_gamma   90.00
#
_symmetry.space_group_name_H-M   'P 1'
#
loop_
_entity.id
_entity.type
_entity.pdbx_description
1 polymer ?
#
loop_
_entity_poly.entity_id
_entity_poly.type
_entity_poly.pdbx_seq_one_letter_code
_entity_poly.pdbx_strand_id
1 'polypeptide(L)'
;MKKAKKSRLSGIPAWALSILTLVALIIVMSIFHDPFGHGDSTFEIIGYIVWDVLITTACFIICKTHPKSVWYTPVICNAVGIASVIVPIIYPEYWPPLSEWIFWISSIVLSVSGAIVGAIIGRRKLDKQNN
;
A
#
# COMPACT_ATOMS: atom_id res chain seq x y z
N MET A 1 34.24 4.02 11.47
CA MET A 1 32.84 3.55 11.28
C MET A 1 32.03 4.65 10.59
N LYS A 2 31.56 4.45 9.34
CA LYS A 2 30.66 5.41 8.68
C LYS A 2 29.30 5.33 9.39
N LYS A 3 28.91 6.38 10.13
CA LYS A 3 27.55 6.51 10.69
C LYS A 3 26.57 6.36 9.52
N ALA A 4 25.80 5.28 9.51
CA ALA A 4 24.71 5.12 8.56
C ALA A 4 23.79 6.35 8.71
N LYS A 5 23.62 7.13 7.63
CA LYS A 5 22.71 8.28 7.62
C LYS A 5 21.35 7.77 8.09
N LYS A 6 20.91 8.19 9.27
CA LYS A 6 19.57 7.88 9.78
C LYS A 6 18.58 8.36 8.73
N SER A 7 17.79 7.45 8.16
CA SER A 7 16.76 7.83 7.19
C SER A 7 15.83 8.83 7.86
N ARG A 8 15.51 9.95 7.19
CA ARG A 8 14.56 10.96 7.72
C ARG A 8 13.21 10.32 8.08
N LEU A 9 12.84 9.26 7.38
CA LEU A 9 11.63 8.46 7.64
C LEU A 9 11.64 7.76 9.01
N SER A 10 12.81 7.43 9.58
CA SER A 10 12.90 6.74 10.87
C SER A 10 12.41 7.56 12.07
N GLY A 11 12.29 8.88 11.90
CA GLY A 11 11.76 9.78 12.92
C GLY A 11 10.24 9.90 12.93
N ILE A 12 9.57 9.43 11.86
CA ILE A 12 8.11 9.48 11.73
C ILE A 12 7.56 8.10 12.12
N PRO A 13 6.52 8.00 12.96
CA PRO A 13 5.96 6.72 13.31
C PRO A 13 5.31 6.03 12.09
N ALA A 14 5.43 4.70 12.01
CA ALA A 14 4.97 3.92 10.87
C ALA A 14 3.46 4.07 10.58
N TRP A 15 2.63 4.22 11.61
CA TRP A 15 1.19 4.45 11.43
C TRP A 15 0.92 5.76 10.67
N ALA A 16 1.66 6.84 10.98
CA ALA A 16 1.51 8.12 10.31
C ALA A 16 1.97 8.04 8.84
N LEU A 17 3.07 7.33 8.57
CA LEU A 17 3.50 7.06 7.18
C LEU A 17 2.47 6.23 6.41
N SER A 18 1.81 5.28 7.08
CA SER A 18 0.77 4.44 6.47
C SER A 18 -0.47 5.27 6.11
N ILE A 19 -0.91 6.17 7.00
CA ILE A 19 -2.00 7.11 6.72
C ILE A 19 -1.62 8.08 5.60
N LEU A 20 -0.40 8.63 5.62
CA LEU A 20 0.08 9.52 4.56
C LEU A 20 0.08 8.80 3.20
N THR A 21 0.47 7.53 3.18
CA THR A 21 0.40 6.68 1.99
C THR A 21 -1.03 6.52 1.51
N LEU A 22 -1.97 6.20 2.40
CA LEU A 22 -3.39 6.08 2.06
C LEU A 22 -3.94 7.38 1.44
N VAL A 23 -3.64 8.53 2.04
CA VAL A 23 -4.07 9.85 1.51
C VAL A 23 -3.46 10.11 0.13
N ALA A 24 -2.17 9.84 -0.05
CA ALA A 24 -1.51 10.00 -1.35
C ALA A 24 -2.13 9.10 -2.42
N LEU A 25 -2.46 7.85 -2.07
CA LEU A 25 -3.11 6.91 -2.96
C LEU A 25 -4.51 7.38 -3.37
N ILE A 26 -5.32 7.91 -2.44
CA ILE A 26 -6.62 8.50 -2.75
C ILE A 26 -6.48 9.65 -3.76
N ILE A 27 -5.50 10.54 -3.56
CA ILE A 27 -5.22 11.64 -4.49
C ILE A 27 -4.86 11.10 -5.89
N VAL A 28 -4.02 10.07 -5.96
CA VAL A 28 -3.65 9.41 -7.22
C VAL A 28 -4.89 8.88 -7.92
N MET A 29 -5.77 8.14 -7.23
CA MET A 29 -7.01 7.65 -7.84
C MET A 29 -7.88 8.80 -8.33
N SER A 30 -8.01 9.89 -7.58
CA SER A 30 -8.79 11.06 -8.00
C SER A 30 -8.25 11.73 -9.27
N ILE A 31 -6.95 11.63 -9.54
CA ILE A 31 -6.33 12.15 -10.78
C ILE A 31 -6.61 11.23 -11.96
N PHE A 32 -6.56 9.91 -11.74
CA PHE A 32 -6.72 8.90 -12.80
C PHE A 32 -8.16 8.45 -13.04
N HIS A 33 -9.08 8.82 -12.16
CA HIS A 33 -10.50 8.55 -12.31
C HIS A 33 -11.08 9.39 -13.46
N ASP A 34 -11.58 8.73 -14.49
CA ASP A 34 -12.31 9.38 -15.58
C ASP A 34 -13.78 9.58 -15.19
N PRO A 35 -14.23 10.82 -14.91
CA PRO A 35 -15.62 11.07 -14.55
C PRO A 35 -16.60 10.87 -15.71
N PHE A 36 -16.11 10.69 -16.95
CA PHE A 36 -16.94 10.50 -18.14
C PHE A 36 -17.11 9.04 -18.56
N GLY A 37 -16.68 8.08 -17.73
CA GLY A 37 -17.25 6.74 -17.69
C GLY A 37 -17.01 5.85 -18.91
N HIS A 38 -15.91 6.02 -19.63
CA HIS A 38 -15.45 4.98 -20.56
C HIS A 38 -14.58 4.02 -19.76
N GLY A 39 -15.21 3.08 -19.03
CA GLY A 39 -14.59 2.12 -18.09
C GLY A 39 -13.56 1.13 -18.66
N ASP A 40 -13.03 1.43 -19.85
CA ASP A 40 -11.91 0.74 -20.53
C ASP A 40 -10.86 1.76 -21.01
N SER A 41 -10.79 2.94 -20.38
CA SER A 41 -9.80 3.94 -20.76
C SER A 41 -8.42 3.47 -20.32
N THR A 42 -7.44 3.54 -21.24
CA THR A 42 -6.03 3.23 -20.94
C THR A 42 -5.52 4.00 -19.71
N PHE A 43 -6.11 5.16 -19.42
CA PHE A 43 -5.77 6.02 -18.30
C PHE A 43 -6.13 5.41 -16.93
N GLU A 44 -7.28 4.73 -16.83
CA GLU A 44 -7.70 4.04 -15.61
C GLU A 44 -6.79 2.85 -15.29
N ILE A 45 -6.43 2.06 -16.32
CA ILE A 45 -5.48 0.94 -16.19
C ILE A 45 -4.11 1.45 -15.71
N ILE A 46 -3.64 2.57 -16.26
CA ILE A 46 -2.40 3.21 -15.79
C ILE A 46 -2.54 3.62 -14.32
N GLY A 47 -3.68 4.18 -13.92
CA GLY A 47 -3.99 4.51 -12.53
C GLY A 47 -3.85 3.31 -11.59
N TYR A 48 -4.43 2.16 -11.96
CA TYR A 48 -4.33 0.92 -11.20
C TYR A 48 -2.89 0.42 -11.06
N ILE A 49 -2.11 0.43 -12.15
CA ILE A 49 -0.70 0.04 -12.11
C ILE A 49 0.10 0.97 -11.19
N VAL A 50 -0.12 2.28 -11.31
CA VAL A 50 0.55 3.29 -10.47
C VAL A 50 0.19 3.09 -9.00
N TRP A 51 -1.08 2.83 -8.70
CA TRP A 51 -1.54 2.50 -7.35
C TRP A 51 -0.78 1.31 -6.77
N ASP A 52 -0.75 0.17 -7.47
CA ASP A 52 -0.12 -1.07 -7.02
C ASP A 52 1.37 -0.90 -6.76
N VAL A 53 2.07 -0.18 -7.65
CA VAL A 53 3.50 0.11 -7.50
C VAL A 53 3.73 0.98 -6.27
N LEU A 54 2.93 2.04 -6.09
CA LEU A 54 3.08 2.97 -4.97
C LEU A 54 2.79 2.31 -3.63
N ILE A 55 1.67 1.59 -3.51
CA ILE A 55 1.27 0.95 -2.25
C ILE A 55 2.27 -0.14 -1.86
N THR A 56 2.73 -0.94 -2.81
CA THR A 56 3.72 -2.00 -2.57
C THR A 56 5.07 -1.41 -2.14
N THR A 57 5.52 -0.38 -2.84
CA THR A 57 6.77 0.31 -2.53
C THR A 57 6.71 0.99 -1.17
N ALA A 58 5.60 1.67 -0.85
CA ALA A 58 5.40 2.31 0.44
C ALA A 58 5.39 1.28 1.58
N CYS A 59 4.62 0.20 1.45
CA CYS A 59 4.58 -0.90 2.42
C CYS A 59 5.97 -1.49 2.65
N PHE A 60 6.75 -1.72 1.58
CA PHE A 60 8.14 -2.16 1.67
C PHE A 60 9.02 -1.18 2.43
N ILE A 61 9.00 0.12 2.08
CA ILE A 61 9.87 1.13 2.70
C ILE A 61 9.52 1.33 4.17
N ILE A 62 8.23 1.41 4.50
CA ILE A 62 7.73 1.58 5.87
C ILE A 62 8.17 0.38 6.72
N CYS A 63 7.88 -0.84 6.28
CA CYS A 63 8.21 -2.05 7.05
C CYS A 63 9.72 -2.33 7.10
N LYS A 64 10.49 -1.89 6.09
CA LYS A 64 11.96 -1.89 6.16
C LYS A 64 12.50 -0.95 7.22
N THR A 65 11.83 0.17 7.44
CA THR A 65 12.23 1.17 8.45
C THR A 65 11.70 0.81 9.84
N HIS A 66 10.51 0.21 9.91
CA HIS A 66 9.82 -0.18 11.13
C HIS A 66 9.32 -1.63 11.05
N PRO A 67 10.17 -2.66 11.19
CA PRO A 67 9.79 -4.05 10.90
C PRO A 67 8.67 -4.65 11.75
N LYS A 68 8.39 -4.04 12.92
CA LYS A 68 7.29 -4.44 13.79
C LYS A 68 5.92 -4.01 13.24
N SER A 69 5.87 -3.11 12.25
CA SER A 69 4.62 -2.60 11.67
C SER A 69 4.03 -3.48 10.57
N VAL A 70 4.68 -4.59 10.22
CA VAL A 70 4.32 -5.46 9.08
C VAL A 70 2.86 -5.92 9.08
N TRP A 71 2.25 -6.07 10.26
CA TRP A 71 0.88 -6.58 10.40
C TRP A 71 -0.20 -5.51 10.16
N TYR A 72 0.08 -4.24 10.48
CA TYR A 72 -0.91 -3.18 10.37
C TYR A 72 -0.65 -2.23 9.19
N THR A 73 0.59 -2.08 8.74
CA THR A 73 0.92 -1.16 7.62
C THR A 73 0.15 -1.51 6.34
N PRO A 74 0.13 -2.77 5.85
CA PRO A 74 -0.67 -3.13 4.68
C PRO A 74 -2.16 -2.88 4.87
N VAL A 75 -2.67 -3.14 6.07
CA VAL A 75 -4.10 -2.95 6.40
C VAL A 75 -4.46 -1.46 6.32
N ILE A 76 -3.67 -0.58 6.94
CA ILE A 76 -3.91 0.87 6.89
C ILE A 76 -3.77 1.39 5.45
N CYS A 77 -2.74 0.96 4.71
CA CYS A 77 -2.52 1.43 3.35
C CYS A 77 -3.60 0.95 2.38
N ASN A 78 -4.21 -0.23 2.61
CA ASN A 78 -5.29 -0.78 1.79
C ASN A 78 -6.69 -0.52 2.37
N ALA A 79 -6.86 0.45 3.28
CA ALA A 79 -8.17 0.66 3.92
C ALA A 79 -9.33 0.81 2.91
N VAL A 80 -9.09 1.52 1.80
CA VAL A 80 -10.06 1.66 0.70
C VAL A 80 -10.33 0.31 0.02
N GLY A 81 -9.29 -0.41 -0.42
CA GLY A 81 -9.49 -1.70 -1.09
C GLY A 81 -10.14 -2.76 -0.21
N ILE A 82 -9.84 -2.75 1.09
CA ILE A 82 -10.51 -3.62 2.06
C ILE A 82 -12.00 -3.25 2.16
N ALA A 83 -12.33 -1.96 2.20
CA ALA A 83 -13.73 -1.52 2.19
C ALA A 83 -14.44 -1.93 0.88
N SER A 84 -13.78 -1.78 -0.27
CA SER A 84 -14.30 -2.18 -1.58
C SER A 84 -14.55 -3.68 -1.70
N VAL A 85 -13.86 -4.52 -0.92
CA VAL A 85 -14.10 -5.97 -0.87
C VAL A 85 -15.17 -6.34 0.16
N ILE A 86 -15.20 -5.68 1.32
CA ILE A 86 -16.11 -6.05 2.43
C ILE A 86 -17.51 -5.50 2.22
N VAL A 87 -17.67 -4.26 1.75
CA VAL A 87 -18.97 -3.61 1.59
C VAL A 87 -19.91 -4.43 0.70
N PRO A 88 -19.49 -4.94 -0.47
CA PRO A 88 -20.36 -5.74 -1.34
C PRO A 88 -20.77 -7.10 -0.76
N ILE A 89 -20.00 -7.64 0.19
CA ILE A 89 -20.36 -8.88 0.90
C ILE A 89 -21.53 -8.63 1.86
N ILE A 90 -21.58 -7.45 2.47
CA ILE A 90 -22.64 -7.04 3.40
C ILE A 90 -23.86 -6.51 2.63
N TYR A 91 -23.62 -5.80 1.53
CA TYR A 91 -24.61 -5.11 0.71
C TYR A 91 -24.46 -5.57 -0.76
N PRO A 92 -25.10 -6.69 -1.14
CA PRO A 92 -24.96 -7.29 -2.47
C PRO A 92 -25.33 -6.37 -3.63
N GLU A 93 -26.12 -5.32 -3.38
CA GLU A 93 -26.47 -4.30 -4.38
C GLU A 93 -25.27 -3.49 -4.90
N TYR A 94 -24.15 -3.49 -4.19
CA TYR A 94 -22.90 -2.81 -4.60
C TYR A 94 -21.87 -3.77 -5.22
N TRP A 95 -22.28 -4.92 -5.76
CA TRP A 95 -21.36 -5.91 -6.31
C TRP A 95 -20.50 -5.32 -7.45
N PRO A 96 -19.18 -5.16 -7.25
CA PRO A 96 -18.35 -4.58 -8.28
C PRO A 96 -18.05 -5.61 -9.37
N PRO A 97 -17.68 -5.16 -10.58
CA PRO A 97 -17.25 -6.05 -11.65
C PRO A 97 -16.05 -6.89 -11.22
N LEU A 98 -15.89 -8.08 -11.85
CA LEU A 98 -14.82 -9.02 -11.52
C LEU A 98 -13.42 -8.39 -11.67
N SER A 99 -13.23 -7.48 -12.62
CA SER A 99 -11.99 -6.74 -12.83
C SER A 99 -11.57 -5.92 -11.61
N GLU A 100 -12.51 -5.22 -10.98
CA GLU A 100 -12.27 -4.42 -9.79
C GLU A 100 -11.95 -5.33 -8.58
N TRP A 101 -12.64 -6.45 -8.44
CA TRP A 101 -12.32 -7.47 -7.43
C TRP A 101 -10.90 -8.00 -7.55
N ILE A 102 -10.50 -8.36 -8.77
CA ILE A 102 -9.14 -8.87 -9.05
C ILE A 102 -8.12 -7.81 -8.68
N PHE A 103 -8.36 -6.54 -9.05
CA PHE A 103 -7.48 -5.42 -8.72
C PHE A 103 -7.31 -5.23 -7.20
N TRP A 104 -8.41 -5.17 -6.44
CA TRP A 104 -8.30 -4.96 -4.99
C TRP A 104 -7.60 -6.12 -4.28
N ILE A 105 -7.88 -7.36 -4.69
CA ILE A 105 -7.22 -8.54 -4.13
C ILE A 105 -5.73 -8.54 -4.52
N SER A 106 -5.37 -8.25 -5.77
CA SER A 106 -3.97 -8.21 -6.20
C SER A 106 -3.19 -7.12 -5.47
N SER A 107 -3.75 -5.92 -5.30
CA SER A 107 -3.18 -4.82 -4.52
C SER A 107 -2.86 -5.25 -3.08
N ILE A 108 -3.80 -5.93 -2.42
CA ILE A 108 -3.62 -6.43 -1.05
C ILE A 108 -2.48 -7.46 -1.01
N VAL A 109 -2.47 -8.43 -1.92
CA VAL A 109 -1.41 -9.47 -1.96
C VAL A 109 -0.03 -8.86 -2.22
N LEU A 110 0.07 -7.93 -3.18
CA LEU A 110 1.33 -7.27 -3.53
C LEU A 110 1.86 -6.42 -2.37
N SER A 111 1.00 -5.61 -1.75
CA SER A 111 1.38 -4.76 -0.63
C SER A 111 1.78 -5.55 0.63
N VAL A 112 1.07 -6.64 0.94
CA VAL A 112 1.46 -7.58 2.02
C VAL A 112 2.83 -8.20 1.71
N SER A 113 3.05 -8.62 0.47
CA SER A 113 4.35 -9.16 0.04
C SER A 113 5.47 -8.13 0.19
N GLY A 114 5.24 -6.89 -0.26
CA GLY A 114 6.16 -5.76 -0.09
C GLY A 114 6.48 -5.51 1.38
N ALA A 115 5.48 -5.49 2.25
CA ALA A 115 5.66 -5.32 3.69
C ALA A 115 6.49 -6.44 4.32
N ILE A 116 6.22 -7.70 3.97
CA ILE A 116 6.96 -8.86 4.49
C ILE A 116 8.43 -8.76 4.08
N VAL A 117 8.73 -8.57 2.80
CA VAL A 117 10.11 -8.45 2.29
C VAL A 117 10.80 -7.25 2.94
N GLY A 118 10.10 -6.12 3.06
CA GLY A 118 10.58 -4.93 3.76
C GLY A 118 10.98 -5.25 5.20
N ALA A 119 10.08 -5.87 5.96
CA ALA A 119 10.31 -6.22 7.36
C ALA A 119 11.49 -7.21 7.53
N ILE A 120 11.62 -8.20 6.66
CA ILE A 120 12.75 -9.15 6.69
C ILE A 120 14.08 -8.40 6.51
N ILE A 121 14.17 -7.53 5.50
CA ILE A 121 15.38 -6.74 5.25
C ILE A 121 15.65 -5.78 6.40
N GLY A 122 14.62 -5.15 6.95
CA GLY A 122 14.74 -4.23 8.08
C GLY A 122 15.26 -4.93 9.34
N ARG A 123 14.73 -6.10 9.71
CA ARG A 123 15.23 -6.91 10.85
C ARG A 123 16.70 -7.26 10.70
N ARG A 124 17.09 -7.80 9.54
CA ARG A 124 18.49 -8.16 9.24
C ARG A 124 19.47 -6.99 9.38
N LYS A 125 19.02 -5.76 9.13
CA LYS A 125 19.85 -4.55 9.30
C LYS A 125 20.00 -4.15 10.75
N LEU A 126 18.94 -4.27 11.55
CA LEU A 126 18.98 -3.99 12.99
C LEU A 126 19.86 -4.99 13.72
N ASP A 127 19.76 -6.28 13.39
CA ASP A 127 20.58 -7.33 14.01
C ASP A 127 22.08 -7.09 13.75
N LYS A 128 22.45 -6.68 12.53
CA LYS A 128 23.82 -6.31 12.17
C LYS A 128 24.36 -5.05 12.86
N GLN A 129 23.50 -4.21 13.42
CA GLN A 129 23.92 -3.01 14.17
C GLN A 129 24.09 -3.30 15.67
N ASN A 130 23.50 -4.37 16.17
CA ASN A 130 23.53 -4.76 17.58
C ASN A 130 24.63 -5.79 17.89
N ASN A 131 25.17 -6.46 16.87
CA ASN A 131 26.35 -7.33 16.94
C ASN A 131 27.62 -6.58 16.56
#